data_AF-A0A1Q6XGT9-F1
#
_entry.id   AF-A0A1Q6XGT9-F1
#
_cell.length_a   1.000
_cell.length_b   1.000
_cell.length_c   1.000
_cell.angle_alpha   90.00
_cell.angle_beta   90.00
_cell.angle_gamma   90.00
#
_symmetry.space_group_name_H-M   'P 1'
#
loop_
_entity.id
_entity.type
_entity.pdbx_description
1 polymer ?
#
loop_
_entity_poly.entity_id
_entity_poly.type
_entity_poly.pdbx_seq_one_letter_code
_entity_poly.pdbx_strand_id
1 'polypeptide(L)'
;MLLALAGALFVCPAPSTAAAQPRGMLRIQPLGGVVPVPIPQPFANTAHAHLTYYGGPIMAFTENAIVLWGATGHSSTLTSGLPDFFSSFANAGNANTYDTALEYETQGLAGNQPLTLATRYLGSFTIAPSTTSTNLTDAQVAAELIAQIASGALPPPRVAFNGPVTEYYVMFPPTYRICLGTDCSNTQFCAYHSNAAYLGTPFTYTVLPESTPTNSGCGASSAGGGFGNLTSMTSHELVESVTDPEVGSASAFVSPLAWYDQSNGEVADICNGQQATLTLDTSTWTVQKQWSNAEAACIVSHASSGLKGVNADFTASTASGGPIGFDAGATNSPNGTGAIANYAWDWGDGTSSSGFAPTVAHAYATPGTRVVTLIVTDAAGASGAKFLNVTTQNFSVSSAGNGQITSVPAGLVCGGSCSANFLDEDTVSLTATANPGAAFAGWTGDCAGQPATCIVTMAAARTATAIFTSASPPAPPPTPPASPPPPALSPVVCLVPPIRGRPLAAARTTLQEAHCSAGAITRRFSRVARGRVISQAMAPGKQLANGASVNLVVSKGRAPFRLTLCYRHRTVHVTRAVAIKLRRLGAKLGACGRR
;
A
#
# COMPACT_ATOMS: atom_id res chain seq x y z
N MET A 1 1.96 38.53 -85.15
CA MET A 1 0.94 37.75 -84.42
C MET A 1 1.71 36.76 -83.56
N LEU A 2 1.68 36.96 -82.23
CA LEU A 2 2.65 36.46 -81.24
C LEU A 2 2.48 34.97 -80.88
N LEU A 3 3.60 34.36 -80.49
CA LEU A 3 3.76 33.12 -79.71
C LEU A 3 3.03 33.17 -78.36
N ALA A 4 2.51 32.02 -77.89
CA ALA A 4 3.06 31.27 -76.74
C ALA A 4 2.13 30.11 -76.29
N LEU A 5 2.75 28.96 -75.98
CA LEU A 5 2.17 27.78 -75.32
C LEU A 5 1.74 28.08 -73.88
N ALA A 6 0.64 27.47 -73.42
CA ALA A 6 0.42 27.14 -72.02
C ALA A 6 -0.44 25.87 -71.90
N GLY A 7 0.08 24.87 -71.17
CA GLY A 7 -0.57 23.58 -70.92
C GLY A 7 -1.68 23.66 -69.86
N ALA A 8 -2.73 22.87 -70.05
CA ALA A 8 -3.78 22.69 -69.07
C ALA A 8 -3.39 21.58 -68.08
N LEU A 9 -3.04 21.98 -66.85
CA LEU A 9 -3.04 21.10 -65.69
C LEU A 9 -4.48 20.95 -65.17
N PHE A 10 -4.90 19.71 -64.94
CA PHE A 10 -6.03 19.38 -64.10
C PHE A 10 -5.75 19.86 -62.66
N VAL A 11 -6.56 20.80 -62.16
CA VAL A 11 -6.57 21.20 -60.75
C VAL A 11 -7.73 20.51 -60.06
N CYS A 12 -7.42 19.52 -59.22
CA CYS A 12 -8.32 19.09 -58.15
C CYS A 12 -8.54 20.29 -57.20
N PRO A 13 -9.78 20.60 -56.78
CA PRO A 13 -9.98 21.62 -55.76
C PRO A 13 -9.42 21.09 -54.43
N ALA A 14 -8.40 21.76 -53.92
CA ALA A 14 -7.94 21.58 -52.54
C ALA A 14 -9.10 21.90 -51.58
N PRO A 15 -9.31 21.14 -50.50
CA PRO A 15 -10.25 21.52 -49.48
C PRO A 15 -9.79 22.85 -48.87
N SER A 16 -10.73 23.78 -48.80
CA SER A 16 -10.61 25.13 -48.26
C SER A 16 -9.88 25.11 -46.91
N THR A 17 -8.75 25.79 -46.86
CA THR A 17 -8.07 26.20 -45.63
C THR A 17 -9.03 27.06 -44.81
N ALA A 18 -9.68 26.47 -43.81
CA ALA A 18 -10.26 27.22 -42.72
C ALA A 18 -9.11 27.97 -42.04
N ALA A 19 -9.12 29.30 -42.14
CA ALA A 19 -8.18 30.17 -41.47
C ALA A 19 -8.08 29.75 -39.99
N ALA A 20 -6.86 29.43 -39.57
CA ALA A 20 -6.53 29.18 -38.18
C ALA A 20 -6.91 30.42 -37.37
N GLN A 21 -8.05 30.36 -36.69
CA GLN A 21 -8.25 31.21 -35.53
C GLN A 21 -7.18 30.83 -34.50
N PRO A 22 -6.63 31.78 -33.73
CA PRO A 22 -5.70 31.46 -32.66
C PRO A 22 -6.50 30.74 -31.57
N ARG A 23 -6.52 29.41 -31.63
CA ARG A 23 -7.26 28.56 -30.69
C ARG A 23 -6.38 28.33 -29.46
N GLY A 24 -6.96 28.60 -28.29
CA GLY A 24 -6.24 29.01 -27.08
C GLY A 24 -5.30 27.95 -26.52
N MET A 25 -4.00 28.25 -26.49
CA MET A 25 -3.14 27.79 -25.42
C MET A 25 -3.55 28.55 -24.15
N LEU A 26 -3.96 27.86 -23.08
CA LEU A 26 -4.15 28.53 -21.79
C LEU A 26 -2.85 28.50 -20.99
N ARG A 27 -2.28 29.68 -20.77
CA ARG A 27 -1.24 29.88 -19.76
C ARG A 27 -1.88 29.74 -18.40
N ILE A 28 -1.28 28.97 -17.50
CA ILE A 28 -1.60 29.08 -16.08
C ILE A 28 -1.21 30.51 -15.64
N GLN A 29 -2.19 31.42 -15.58
CA GLN A 29 -1.98 32.81 -15.22
C GLN A 29 -2.58 33.07 -13.83
N PRO A 30 -1.84 33.75 -12.94
CA PRO A 30 -2.31 34.00 -11.58
C PRO A 30 -3.33 35.13 -11.60
N LEU A 31 -4.56 34.84 -11.16
CA LEU A 31 -5.48 35.65 -10.33
C LEU A 31 -6.96 35.43 -10.72
N GLY A 32 -7.67 34.69 -9.85
CA GLY A 32 -9.08 34.92 -9.55
C GLY A 32 -10.11 34.52 -10.62
N GLY A 33 -10.30 33.22 -10.82
CA GLY A 33 -11.41 32.66 -11.59
C GLY A 33 -11.19 31.17 -11.81
N VAL A 34 -12.25 30.36 -11.72
CA VAL A 34 -12.23 28.89 -11.88
C VAL A 34 -11.37 28.50 -13.10
N VAL A 35 -10.40 27.62 -12.88
CA VAL A 35 -9.39 27.23 -13.87
C VAL A 35 -10.02 26.22 -14.85
N PRO A 36 -9.93 26.46 -16.18
CA PRO A 36 -10.26 25.44 -17.18
C PRO A 36 -9.14 24.39 -17.29
N VAL A 37 -9.50 23.09 -17.20
CA VAL A 37 -8.66 21.92 -17.53
C VAL A 37 -8.27 21.95 -19.03
N PRO A 38 -7.04 21.57 -19.41
CA PRO A 38 -6.62 21.51 -20.82
C PRO A 38 -7.40 20.46 -21.64
N ILE A 39 -7.45 20.71 -22.95
CA ILE A 39 -8.18 19.93 -23.96
C ILE A 39 -7.13 19.28 -24.87
N PRO A 40 -7.26 17.97 -25.20
CA PRO A 40 -6.33 17.28 -26.08
C PRO A 40 -6.18 18.01 -27.42
N GLN A 41 -5.01 18.62 -27.65
CA GLN A 41 -4.72 19.32 -28.91
C GLN A 41 -4.03 18.36 -29.90
N PRO A 42 -4.24 18.51 -31.22
CA PRO A 42 -3.50 17.77 -32.22
C PRO A 42 -2.12 18.42 -32.41
N PHE A 43 -1.14 18.12 -31.56
CA PHE A 43 0.20 18.66 -31.72
C PHE A 43 1.14 17.69 -32.45
N ALA A 44 1.66 18.15 -33.58
CA ALA A 44 2.98 17.73 -34.04
C ALA A 44 4.00 18.28 -33.04
N ASN A 45 4.50 17.41 -32.16
CA ASN A 45 5.45 17.69 -31.07
C ASN A 45 6.46 18.82 -31.42
N THR A 46 6.23 20.03 -30.89
CA THR A 46 7.04 21.21 -31.19
C THR A 46 8.15 21.37 -30.14
N ALA A 47 9.26 20.67 -30.35
CA ALA A 47 10.50 20.70 -29.55
C ALA A 47 10.43 20.07 -28.14
N HIS A 48 11.54 19.43 -27.75
CA HIS A 48 11.79 18.60 -26.55
C HIS A 48 10.82 18.77 -25.37
N ALA A 49 9.69 18.07 -25.37
CA ALA A 49 8.79 18.00 -24.23
C ALA A 49 9.52 17.41 -23.01
N HIS A 50 9.27 17.95 -21.81
CA HIS A 50 9.86 17.46 -20.57
C HIS A 50 8.95 17.76 -19.37
N LEU A 51 8.27 16.72 -18.88
CA LEU A 51 7.41 16.84 -17.70
C LEU A 51 8.24 17.22 -16.46
N THR A 52 7.74 18.19 -15.70
CA THR A 52 8.35 18.65 -14.45
C THR A 52 7.35 18.47 -13.32
N TYR A 53 7.82 18.01 -12.16
CA TYR A 53 6.99 17.86 -10.97
C TYR A 53 6.85 19.18 -10.20
N TYR A 54 5.62 19.61 -9.94
CA TYR A 54 5.29 20.88 -9.28
C TYR A 54 4.80 20.73 -7.82
N GLY A 55 4.89 19.53 -7.25
CA GLY A 55 4.62 19.27 -5.83
C GLY A 55 3.17 18.88 -5.49
N GLY A 56 2.32 18.71 -6.49
CA GLY A 56 0.96 18.18 -6.36
C GLY A 56 0.91 16.69 -6.01
N PRO A 57 -0.28 16.18 -5.64
CA PRO A 57 -0.46 14.76 -5.38
C PRO A 57 -0.32 13.93 -6.66
N ILE A 58 -0.04 12.64 -6.51
CA ILE A 58 -0.16 11.61 -7.55
C ILE A 58 -1.04 10.47 -7.02
N MET A 59 -1.60 9.64 -7.91
CA MET A 59 -2.28 8.42 -7.48
C MET A 59 -1.30 7.26 -7.37
N ALA A 60 -0.95 6.85 -6.15
CA ALA A 60 0.00 5.75 -5.92
C ALA A 60 -0.43 4.42 -6.57
N PHE A 61 -1.74 4.24 -6.75
CA PHE A 61 -2.44 3.21 -7.50
C PHE A 61 -3.85 3.74 -7.77
N THR A 62 -4.61 3.12 -8.68
CA THR A 62 -6.00 3.56 -8.95
C THR A 62 -7.06 2.54 -8.56
N GLU A 63 -8.18 3.04 -8.06
CA GLU A 63 -9.42 2.31 -7.82
C GLU A 63 -10.47 2.85 -8.79
N ASN A 64 -10.70 2.12 -9.87
CA ASN A 64 -11.50 2.56 -10.99
C ASN A 64 -12.95 2.09 -10.82
N ALA A 65 -13.89 3.03 -10.82
CA ALA A 65 -15.32 2.76 -10.84
C ALA A 65 -15.92 3.30 -12.15
N ILE A 66 -16.60 2.46 -12.92
CA ILE A 66 -17.38 2.94 -14.07
C ILE A 66 -18.71 3.47 -13.54
N VAL A 67 -19.09 4.67 -13.96
CA VAL A 67 -20.37 5.29 -13.63
C VAL A 67 -21.17 5.49 -14.92
N LEU A 68 -22.30 4.79 -15.06
CA LEU A 68 -23.23 5.00 -16.17
C LEU A 68 -24.22 6.10 -15.80
N TRP A 69 -24.20 7.21 -16.55
CA TRP A 69 -25.09 8.34 -16.34
C TRP A 69 -26.51 8.04 -16.83
N GLY A 70 -27.33 7.49 -15.92
CA GLY A 70 -28.67 7.02 -16.24
C GLY A 70 -28.67 5.61 -16.84
N ALA A 71 -29.85 5.00 -16.90
CA ALA A 71 -30.02 3.61 -17.31
C ALA A 71 -30.24 3.41 -18.83
N THR A 72 -30.39 4.49 -19.60
CA THR A 72 -30.80 4.41 -21.01
C THR A 72 -29.97 5.34 -21.90
N GLY A 73 -29.96 5.07 -23.20
CA GLY A 73 -29.25 5.88 -24.20
C GLY A 73 -27.78 5.50 -24.44
N HIS A 74 -27.24 4.59 -23.64
CA HIS A 74 -25.90 4.04 -23.81
C HIS A 74 -25.81 2.99 -24.94
N SER A 75 -24.66 2.94 -25.61
CA SER A 75 -24.30 1.86 -26.53
C SER A 75 -23.92 0.60 -25.74
N SER A 76 -24.62 -0.50 -26.00
CA SER A 76 -24.36 -1.79 -25.33
C SER A 76 -22.97 -2.34 -25.61
N THR A 77 -22.40 -2.08 -26.80
CA THR A 77 -21.04 -2.52 -27.14
C THR A 77 -19.98 -1.75 -26.34
N LEU A 78 -20.20 -0.46 -26.08
CA LEU A 78 -19.24 0.36 -25.34
C LEU A 78 -19.30 0.07 -23.83
N THR A 79 -20.51 -0.02 -23.29
CA THR A 79 -20.73 -0.27 -21.85
C THR A 79 -20.40 -1.69 -21.41
N SER A 80 -20.45 -2.69 -22.31
CA SER A 80 -20.05 -4.07 -21.98
C SER A 80 -18.54 -4.33 -22.07
N GLY A 81 -17.82 -3.63 -22.94
CA GLY A 81 -16.38 -3.86 -23.12
C GLY A 81 -15.47 -3.15 -22.12
N LEU A 82 -15.87 -1.97 -21.62
CA LEU A 82 -15.04 -1.19 -20.69
C LEU A 82 -14.76 -1.89 -19.34
N PRO A 83 -15.72 -2.64 -18.74
CA PRO A 83 -15.44 -3.50 -17.60
C PRO A 83 -14.31 -4.50 -17.83
N ASP A 84 -14.24 -5.12 -19.02
CA ASP A 84 -13.19 -6.10 -19.36
C ASP A 84 -11.83 -5.41 -19.51
N PHE A 85 -11.80 -4.17 -20.01
CA PHE A 85 -10.60 -3.35 -20.08
C PHE A 85 -10.04 -3.10 -18.68
N PHE A 86 -10.83 -2.54 -17.76
CA PHE A 86 -10.35 -2.30 -16.38
C PHE A 86 -10.02 -3.60 -15.63
N SER A 87 -10.79 -4.66 -15.85
CA SER A 87 -10.48 -5.97 -15.27
C SER A 87 -9.14 -6.51 -15.76
N SER A 88 -8.80 -6.31 -17.03
CA SER A 88 -7.49 -6.73 -17.57
C SER A 88 -6.33 -5.96 -16.92
N PHE A 89 -6.48 -4.67 -16.70
CA PHE A 89 -5.49 -3.86 -15.98
C PHE A 89 -5.34 -4.31 -14.52
N ALA A 90 -6.47 -4.55 -13.83
CA ALA A 90 -6.47 -4.98 -12.44
C ALA A 90 -5.85 -6.38 -12.27
N ASN A 91 -6.14 -7.30 -13.20
CA ASN A 91 -5.60 -8.66 -13.19
C ASN A 91 -4.11 -8.69 -13.55
N ALA A 92 -3.66 -7.83 -14.47
CA ALA A 92 -2.25 -7.72 -14.82
C ALA A 92 -1.41 -7.28 -13.61
N GLY A 93 -1.94 -6.40 -12.75
CA GLY A 93 -1.28 -5.96 -11.53
C GLY A 93 0.16 -5.50 -11.81
N ASN A 94 1.14 -6.11 -11.15
CA ASN A 94 2.56 -5.79 -11.33
C ASN A 94 3.17 -6.26 -12.66
N ALA A 95 2.45 -7.08 -13.42
CA ALA A 95 2.84 -7.49 -14.77
C ALA A 95 2.28 -6.56 -15.85
N ASN A 96 1.53 -5.53 -15.47
CA ASN A 96 1.05 -4.51 -16.40
C ASN A 96 2.26 -3.85 -17.09
N THR A 97 2.31 -3.93 -18.43
CA THR A 97 3.41 -3.37 -19.23
C THR A 97 3.15 -1.96 -19.70
N TYR A 98 1.96 -1.42 -19.46
CA TYR A 98 1.58 -0.05 -19.79
C TYR A 98 2.26 0.99 -18.87
N ASP A 99 3.47 0.68 -18.40
CA ASP A 99 4.05 1.13 -17.14
C ASP A 99 5.11 2.23 -17.30
N THR A 100 4.78 3.28 -18.07
CA THR A 100 5.70 4.42 -18.26
C THR A 100 5.43 5.54 -17.26
N ALA A 101 4.36 5.42 -16.46
CA ALA A 101 4.13 6.31 -15.33
C ALA A 101 5.17 6.11 -14.20
N LEU A 102 5.91 5.00 -14.16
CA LEU A 102 6.99 4.77 -13.18
C LEU A 102 8.16 5.75 -13.29
N GLU A 103 8.31 6.45 -14.41
CA GLU A 103 9.29 7.54 -14.51
C GLU A 103 8.91 8.73 -13.61
N TYR A 104 7.64 8.86 -13.28
CA TYR A 104 7.05 10.02 -12.62
C TYR A 104 6.75 9.75 -11.13
N GLU A 105 7.50 8.85 -10.49
CA GLU A 105 7.42 8.70 -9.04
C GLU A 105 7.93 9.94 -8.30
N THR A 106 7.46 10.16 -7.07
CA THR A 106 7.87 11.35 -6.28
C THR A 106 8.73 10.98 -5.07
N GLN A 107 9.22 9.74 -4.96
CA GLN A 107 10.13 9.37 -3.88
C GLN A 107 11.42 10.18 -3.95
N GLY A 108 11.82 10.75 -2.81
CA GLY A 108 12.95 11.67 -2.75
C GLY A 108 12.67 13.11 -3.22
N LEU A 109 11.47 13.40 -3.71
CA LEU A 109 10.96 14.75 -3.96
C LEU A 109 10.09 15.23 -2.78
N ALA A 110 9.76 16.53 -2.77
CA ALA A 110 8.81 17.09 -1.81
C ALA A 110 7.40 16.56 -2.13
N GLY A 111 6.91 15.59 -1.36
CA GLY A 111 5.64 14.87 -1.61
C GLY A 111 5.78 13.39 -1.25
N ASN A 112 6.89 12.76 -1.67
CA ASN A 112 7.34 11.42 -1.29
C ASN A 112 6.24 10.34 -1.35
N GLN A 113 5.51 10.30 -2.46
CA GLN A 113 4.50 9.28 -2.73
C GLN A 113 5.09 8.22 -3.66
N PRO A 114 4.90 6.92 -3.35
CA PRO A 114 5.19 5.87 -4.31
C PRO A 114 4.21 5.96 -5.49
N LEU A 115 4.62 5.44 -6.65
CA LEU A 115 3.77 5.37 -7.84
C LEU A 115 3.81 3.97 -8.44
N THR A 116 2.65 3.42 -8.76
CA THR A 116 2.49 2.17 -9.51
C THR A 116 1.29 2.31 -10.44
N LEU A 117 1.28 1.58 -11.56
CA LEU A 117 0.07 1.40 -12.38
C LEU A 117 -0.74 0.16 -11.99
N ALA A 118 -0.55 -0.34 -10.78
CA ALA A 118 -1.45 -1.33 -10.25
C ALA A 118 -2.84 -0.69 -10.09
N THR A 119 -3.87 -1.40 -10.51
CA THR A 119 -5.24 -0.90 -10.42
C THR A 119 -6.13 -1.89 -9.69
N ARG A 120 -7.22 -1.38 -9.13
CA ARG A 120 -8.35 -2.15 -8.63
C ARG A 120 -9.59 -1.74 -9.40
N TYR A 121 -10.35 -2.71 -9.87
CA TYR A 121 -11.64 -2.42 -10.48
C TYR A 121 -12.74 -2.58 -9.41
N LEU A 122 -13.46 -1.49 -9.12
CA LEU A 122 -14.52 -1.46 -8.11
C LEU A 122 -15.88 -1.93 -8.66
N GLY A 123 -16.02 -1.96 -9.98
CA GLY A 123 -17.26 -2.36 -10.67
C GLY A 123 -17.85 -1.25 -11.53
N SER A 124 -19.03 -1.54 -12.08
CA SER A 124 -19.85 -0.60 -12.83
C SER A 124 -21.12 -0.26 -12.06
N PHE A 125 -21.44 1.02 -12.00
CA PHE A 125 -22.55 1.56 -11.23
C PHE A 125 -23.43 2.39 -12.14
N THR A 126 -24.72 2.04 -12.25
CA THR A 126 -25.70 2.89 -12.93
C THR A 126 -26.33 3.83 -11.92
N ILE A 127 -26.11 5.13 -12.09
CA ILE A 127 -26.73 6.15 -11.23
C ILE A 127 -28.07 6.60 -11.80
N ALA A 128 -28.92 7.16 -10.94
CA ALA A 128 -30.13 7.88 -11.34
C ALA A 128 -29.87 9.38 -11.17
N PRO A 129 -29.48 10.11 -12.24
CA PRO A 129 -29.11 11.52 -12.15
C PRO A 129 -30.27 12.37 -11.60
N SER A 130 -29.97 13.30 -10.70
CA SER A 130 -30.98 14.22 -10.16
C SER A 130 -31.47 15.25 -11.18
N THR A 131 -30.70 15.47 -12.25
CA THR A 131 -30.98 16.42 -13.33
C THR A 131 -31.53 15.74 -14.57
N THR A 132 -32.45 16.41 -15.25
CA THR A 132 -32.94 16.02 -16.58
C THR A 132 -32.23 16.77 -17.71
N SER A 133 -31.34 17.72 -17.39
CA SER A 133 -30.57 18.45 -18.40
C SER A 133 -29.57 17.50 -19.07
N THR A 134 -29.51 17.56 -20.40
CA THR A 134 -28.47 16.89 -21.18
C THR A 134 -27.29 17.81 -21.50
N ASN A 135 -27.37 19.10 -21.14
CA ASN A 135 -26.25 20.03 -21.23
C ASN A 135 -25.76 20.33 -19.82
N LEU A 136 -24.60 19.78 -19.46
CA LEU A 136 -24.06 19.77 -18.11
C LEU A 136 -22.75 20.53 -18.05
N THR A 137 -22.55 21.24 -16.95
CA THR A 137 -21.24 21.79 -16.58
C THR A 137 -20.47 20.78 -15.74
N ASP A 138 -19.15 20.88 -15.73
CA ASP A 138 -18.28 20.06 -14.88
C ASP A 138 -18.70 20.10 -13.40
N ALA A 139 -19.01 21.29 -12.88
CA ALA A 139 -19.49 21.47 -11.50
C ALA A 139 -20.80 20.72 -11.20
N GLN A 140 -21.69 20.57 -12.20
CA GLN A 140 -22.91 19.77 -12.04
C GLN A 140 -22.62 18.28 -12.02
N VAL A 141 -21.63 17.81 -12.79
CA VAL A 141 -21.17 16.41 -12.73
C VAL A 141 -20.58 16.11 -11.36
N ALA A 142 -19.66 16.95 -10.86
CA ALA A 142 -19.09 16.81 -9.52
C ALA A 142 -20.16 16.78 -8.42
N ALA A 143 -21.11 17.72 -8.45
CA ALA A 143 -22.20 17.78 -7.47
C ALA A 143 -23.09 16.53 -7.49
N GLU A 144 -23.37 15.98 -8.68
CA GLU A 144 -24.12 14.74 -8.82
C GLU A 144 -23.36 13.56 -8.23
N LEU A 145 -22.06 13.39 -8.55
CA LEU A 145 -21.25 12.31 -7.99
C LEU A 145 -21.21 12.36 -6.46
N ILE A 146 -21.04 13.55 -5.88
CA ILE A 146 -21.10 13.77 -4.42
C ILE A 146 -22.43 13.31 -3.84
N ALA A 147 -23.55 13.63 -4.50
CA ALA A 147 -24.89 13.21 -4.06
C ALA A 147 -25.08 11.68 -4.16
N GLN A 148 -24.56 11.05 -5.21
CA GLN A 148 -24.64 9.60 -5.42
C GLN A 148 -23.73 8.82 -4.46
N ILE A 149 -22.58 9.38 -4.06
CA ILE A 149 -21.75 8.85 -2.98
C ILE A 149 -22.50 8.96 -1.65
N ALA A 150 -23.12 10.12 -1.36
CA ALA A 150 -23.88 10.34 -0.14
C ALA A 150 -25.09 9.41 0.01
N SER A 151 -25.72 9.02 -1.10
CA SER A 151 -26.85 8.08 -1.11
C SER A 151 -26.43 6.61 -1.01
N GLY A 152 -25.14 6.31 -1.18
CA GLY A 152 -24.59 4.95 -1.25
C GLY A 152 -24.75 4.28 -2.62
N ALA A 153 -25.15 5.02 -3.66
CA ALA A 153 -25.22 4.51 -5.04
C ALA A 153 -23.82 4.33 -5.67
N LEU A 154 -22.84 5.12 -5.22
CA LEU A 154 -21.44 5.00 -5.59
C LEU A 154 -20.60 4.60 -4.36
N PRO A 155 -19.51 3.82 -4.54
CA PRO A 155 -18.59 3.53 -3.45
C PRO A 155 -17.95 4.84 -2.97
N PRO A 156 -17.69 5.02 -1.66
CA PRO A 156 -17.03 6.22 -1.16
C PRO A 156 -15.57 6.29 -1.62
N PRO A 157 -15.04 7.50 -1.87
CA PRO A 157 -13.66 7.66 -2.30
C PRO A 157 -12.68 7.39 -1.16
N ARG A 158 -11.42 7.13 -1.53
CA ARG A 158 -10.33 6.85 -0.61
C ARG A 158 -9.11 7.72 -0.90
N VAL A 159 -8.35 7.95 0.18
CA VAL A 159 -6.98 8.44 0.14
C VAL A 159 -6.06 7.32 0.60
N ALA A 160 -4.94 7.14 -0.10
CA ALA A 160 -3.85 6.28 0.33
C ALA A 160 -2.52 6.97 0.01
N PHE A 161 -1.52 6.77 0.84
CA PHE A 161 -0.19 7.38 0.66
C PHE A 161 -0.22 8.91 0.46
N ASN A 162 -1.14 9.60 1.15
CA ASN A 162 -1.37 11.06 1.09
C ASN A 162 -1.94 11.61 -0.23
N GLY A 163 -2.44 10.75 -1.13
CA GLY A 163 -3.05 11.16 -2.40
C GLY A 163 -4.41 10.49 -2.61
N PRO A 164 -5.27 11.05 -3.50
CA PRO A 164 -6.46 10.35 -3.95
C PRO A 164 -6.06 9.06 -4.67
N VAL A 165 -6.89 8.02 -4.53
CA VAL A 165 -6.72 6.78 -5.30
C VAL A 165 -8.00 6.35 -6.02
N THR A 166 -9.12 7.03 -5.78
CA THR A 166 -10.40 6.69 -6.40
C THR A 166 -10.63 7.55 -7.63
N GLU A 167 -10.94 6.89 -8.75
CA GLU A 167 -11.32 7.52 -10.00
C GLU A 167 -12.67 7.00 -10.51
N TYR A 168 -13.62 7.91 -10.76
CA TYR A 168 -14.92 7.59 -11.35
C TYR A 168 -14.92 7.88 -12.85
N TYR A 169 -15.02 6.86 -13.68
CA TYR A 169 -15.15 6.98 -15.13
C TYR A 169 -16.62 7.14 -15.50
N VAL A 170 -17.05 8.39 -15.66
CA VAL A 170 -18.44 8.75 -15.91
C VAL A 170 -18.74 8.67 -17.40
N MET A 171 -19.42 7.61 -17.79
CA MET A 171 -19.90 7.41 -19.15
C MET A 171 -21.21 8.17 -19.34
N PHE A 172 -21.29 8.93 -20.44
CA PHE A 172 -22.49 9.67 -20.80
C PHE A 172 -23.05 9.17 -22.14
N PRO A 173 -24.38 9.02 -22.27
CA PRO A 173 -25.01 8.75 -23.56
C PRO A 173 -24.66 9.80 -24.62
N PRO A 174 -24.65 9.46 -25.92
CA PRO A 174 -24.27 10.40 -27.00
C PRO A 174 -25.11 11.68 -27.08
N THR A 175 -26.30 11.70 -26.45
CA THR A 175 -27.19 12.86 -26.39
C THR A 175 -26.76 13.93 -25.37
N TYR A 176 -25.80 13.61 -24.49
CA TYR A 176 -25.31 14.52 -23.48
C TYR A 176 -24.13 15.33 -24.00
N ARG A 177 -24.10 16.59 -23.58
CA ARG A 177 -23.05 17.55 -23.84
C ARG A 177 -22.51 18.04 -22.50
N ILE A 178 -21.24 17.81 -22.25
CA ILE A 178 -20.57 18.13 -20.99
C ILE A 178 -19.57 19.23 -21.29
N CYS A 179 -19.69 20.34 -20.60
CA CYS A 179 -18.93 21.55 -20.83
C CYS A 179 -18.02 21.85 -19.65
N LEU A 180 -16.78 22.13 -20.00
CA LEU A 180 -15.75 22.64 -19.13
C LEU A 180 -15.49 24.09 -19.56
N GLY A 181 -15.98 25.04 -18.76
CA GLY A 181 -15.99 26.45 -19.16
C GLY A 181 -16.79 26.65 -20.46
N THR A 182 -16.12 27.17 -21.50
CA THR A 182 -16.73 27.42 -22.82
C THR A 182 -16.59 26.24 -23.78
N ASP A 183 -15.75 25.27 -23.45
CA ASP A 183 -15.44 24.13 -24.30
C ASP A 183 -16.21 22.90 -23.88
N CYS A 184 -16.58 22.04 -24.82
CA CYS A 184 -17.45 20.93 -24.53
C CYS A 184 -17.07 19.65 -25.26
N SER A 185 -17.57 18.56 -24.71
CA SER A 185 -17.38 17.21 -25.21
C SER A 185 -17.85 17.05 -26.65
N ASN A 186 -17.14 16.22 -27.41
CA ASN A 186 -17.39 15.92 -28.83
C ASN A 186 -17.32 17.13 -29.78
N THR A 187 -17.01 18.33 -29.28
CA THR A 187 -16.78 19.54 -30.08
C THR A 187 -15.35 20.04 -29.97
N GLN A 188 -14.80 20.12 -28.75
CA GLN A 188 -13.42 20.54 -28.51
C GLN A 188 -12.54 19.43 -27.94
N PHE A 189 -13.08 18.63 -27.01
CA PHE A 189 -12.37 17.49 -26.41
C PHE A 189 -13.20 16.21 -26.48
N CYS A 190 -12.53 15.10 -26.17
CA CYS A 190 -13.08 13.75 -26.32
C CYS A 190 -13.33 13.08 -24.98
N ALA A 191 -12.44 13.33 -24.04
CA ALA A 191 -12.59 13.09 -22.63
C ALA A 191 -11.82 14.21 -21.90
N TYR A 192 -11.97 14.25 -20.58
CA TYR A 192 -11.11 14.97 -19.66
C TYR A 192 -11.29 14.37 -18.27
N HIS A 193 -10.34 14.59 -17.38
CA HIS A 193 -10.49 14.31 -15.97
C HIS A 193 -10.52 15.59 -15.14
N SER A 194 -11.19 15.54 -14.00
CA SER A 194 -11.34 16.65 -13.05
C SER A 194 -11.43 16.08 -11.63
N ASN A 195 -11.44 16.95 -10.63
CA ASN A 195 -11.38 16.55 -9.23
C ASN A 195 -12.48 17.19 -8.38
N ALA A 196 -12.89 16.47 -7.35
CA ALA A 196 -13.86 16.91 -6.36
C ALA A 196 -13.56 16.28 -5.00
N ALA A 197 -14.37 16.60 -3.99
CA ALA A 197 -14.20 16.03 -2.65
C ALA A 197 -15.54 15.68 -2.01
N TYR A 198 -15.59 14.52 -1.35
CA TYR A 198 -16.72 14.09 -0.54
C TYR A 198 -16.31 14.08 0.94
N LEU A 199 -16.96 14.90 1.77
CA LEU A 199 -16.66 15.05 3.20
C LEU A 199 -15.16 15.32 3.49
N GLY A 200 -14.49 16.05 2.60
CA GLY A 200 -13.06 16.36 2.70
C GLY A 200 -12.12 15.28 2.12
N THR A 201 -12.64 14.14 1.68
CA THR A 201 -11.86 13.12 0.96
C THR A 201 -11.84 13.45 -0.53
N PRO A 202 -10.67 13.77 -1.12
CA PRO A 202 -10.55 14.06 -2.55
C PRO A 202 -10.78 12.81 -3.40
N PHE A 203 -11.28 13.02 -4.62
CA PHE A 203 -11.38 12.01 -5.66
C PHE A 203 -11.27 12.66 -7.04
N THR A 204 -10.86 11.85 -8.02
CA THR A 204 -10.83 12.24 -9.43
C THR A 204 -12.00 11.60 -10.14
N TYR A 205 -12.48 12.23 -11.20
CA TYR A 205 -13.45 11.63 -12.09
C TYR A 205 -13.12 12.00 -13.53
N THR A 206 -13.33 11.05 -14.41
CA THR A 206 -13.13 11.19 -15.84
C THR A 206 -14.47 11.30 -16.51
N VAL A 207 -14.67 12.36 -17.28
CA VAL A 207 -15.83 12.51 -18.16
C VAL A 207 -15.54 11.80 -19.47
N LEU A 208 -16.31 10.75 -19.72
CA LEU A 208 -16.11 9.84 -20.85
C LEU A 208 -17.38 9.78 -21.73
N PRO A 209 -17.63 10.81 -22.56
CA PRO A 209 -18.76 10.83 -23.50
C PRO A 209 -18.66 9.68 -24.50
N GLU A 210 -19.78 8.98 -24.74
CA GLU A 210 -19.84 8.00 -25.81
C GLU A 210 -19.82 8.68 -27.18
N SER A 211 -18.75 8.44 -27.94
CA SER A 211 -18.56 9.01 -29.27
C SER A 211 -19.11 8.09 -30.36
N THR A 212 -20.40 8.19 -30.68
CA THR A 212 -20.98 7.53 -31.88
C THR A 212 -21.90 8.45 -32.70
N PRO A 213 -21.75 8.55 -34.05
CA PRO A 213 -20.70 8.00 -34.92
C PRO A 213 -19.68 9.04 -35.44
N THR A 214 -18.43 8.60 -35.64
CA THR A 214 -17.29 9.03 -36.52
C THR A 214 -17.01 10.51 -36.89
N ASN A 215 -17.89 11.47 -36.65
CA ASN A 215 -17.77 12.83 -37.19
C ASN A 215 -17.57 13.89 -36.09
N SER A 216 -17.51 13.50 -34.82
CA SER A 216 -16.95 14.38 -33.79
C SER A 216 -15.44 14.44 -34.00
N GLY A 217 -14.79 15.56 -33.70
CA GLY A 217 -13.32 15.74 -33.81
C GLY A 217 -12.48 14.76 -32.98
N CYS A 218 -13.12 13.75 -32.39
CA CYS A 218 -12.59 12.70 -31.54
C CYS A 218 -12.27 11.40 -32.25
N GLY A 219 -12.17 11.43 -33.58
CA GLY A 219 -11.54 10.43 -34.44
C GLY A 219 -11.85 8.98 -34.10
N ALA A 220 -12.66 8.30 -34.90
CA ALA A 220 -12.64 6.83 -34.88
C ALA A 220 -11.23 6.35 -35.29
N SER A 221 -10.42 5.90 -34.33
CA SER A 221 -9.16 5.22 -34.64
C SER A 221 -9.46 3.91 -35.39
N SER A 222 -8.50 3.52 -36.22
CA SER A 222 -8.61 2.56 -37.34
C SER A 222 -8.72 1.07 -36.94
N ALA A 223 -9.50 0.74 -35.90
CA ALA A 223 -9.86 -0.64 -35.58
C ALA A 223 -11.17 -0.71 -34.76
N GLY A 224 -12.31 -0.94 -35.42
CA GLY A 224 -13.53 -1.49 -34.81
C GLY A 224 -14.44 -0.51 -34.03
N GLY A 225 -15.55 -0.10 -34.64
CA GLY A 225 -16.83 0.21 -33.97
C GLY A 225 -16.90 1.31 -32.89
N GLY A 226 -15.85 2.12 -32.69
CA GLY A 226 -15.79 3.16 -31.64
C GLY A 226 -15.23 2.68 -30.29
N PHE A 227 -15.15 1.37 -30.06
CA PHE A 227 -14.65 0.81 -28.80
C PHE A 227 -13.12 0.91 -28.65
N GLY A 228 -12.36 0.77 -29.75
CA GLY A 228 -10.92 1.05 -29.75
C GLY A 228 -10.60 2.50 -29.40
N ASN A 229 -11.48 3.44 -29.80
CA ASN A 229 -11.36 4.84 -29.41
C ASN A 229 -11.68 5.04 -27.93
N LEU A 230 -12.74 4.41 -27.42
CA LEU A 230 -13.08 4.45 -26.00
C LEU A 230 -11.91 4.00 -25.13
N THR A 231 -11.33 2.84 -25.43
CA THR A 231 -10.19 2.31 -24.67
C THR A 231 -8.93 3.18 -24.83
N SER A 232 -8.71 3.79 -25.99
CA SER A 232 -7.65 4.80 -26.17
C SER A 232 -7.86 6.03 -25.29
N MET A 233 -9.05 6.61 -25.25
CA MET A 233 -9.38 7.77 -24.41
C MET A 233 -9.31 7.41 -22.93
N THR A 234 -9.87 6.27 -22.52
CA THR A 234 -9.76 5.79 -21.13
C THR A 234 -8.30 5.64 -20.71
N SER A 235 -7.46 5.07 -21.56
CA SER A 235 -6.03 4.91 -21.27
C SER A 235 -5.23 6.21 -21.28
N HIS A 236 -5.74 7.26 -21.94
CA HIS A 236 -5.18 8.61 -21.92
C HIS A 236 -5.44 9.23 -20.54
N GLU A 237 -6.72 9.34 -20.18
CA GLU A 237 -7.15 9.94 -18.91
C GLU A 237 -6.61 9.18 -17.69
N LEU A 238 -6.55 7.84 -17.75
CA LEU A 238 -6.00 7.02 -16.68
C LEU A 238 -4.54 7.37 -16.35
N VAL A 239 -3.71 7.67 -17.35
CA VAL A 239 -2.29 7.96 -17.09
C VAL A 239 -2.15 9.39 -16.58
N GLU A 240 -2.91 10.33 -17.13
CA GLU A 240 -2.90 11.72 -16.67
C GLU A 240 -3.38 11.83 -15.24
N SER A 241 -4.54 11.25 -14.91
CA SER A 241 -5.09 11.22 -13.56
C SER A 241 -4.13 10.59 -12.55
N VAL A 242 -3.35 9.59 -12.96
CA VAL A 242 -2.34 8.97 -12.11
C VAL A 242 -1.19 9.93 -11.80
N THR A 243 -0.73 10.68 -12.80
CA THR A 243 0.42 11.58 -12.69
C THR A 243 0.07 12.99 -12.22
N ASP A 244 -1.20 13.40 -12.33
CA ASP A 244 -1.73 14.70 -11.91
C ASP A 244 -3.26 14.67 -11.66
N PRO A 245 -3.73 13.99 -10.59
CA PRO A 245 -5.15 13.84 -10.28
C PRO A 245 -5.90 15.15 -9.99
N GLU A 246 -5.19 16.27 -9.81
CA GLU A 246 -5.75 17.56 -9.37
C GLU A 246 -5.44 18.73 -10.33
N VAL A 247 -5.11 18.43 -11.59
CA VAL A 247 -4.76 19.43 -12.62
C VAL A 247 -5.78 20.58 -12.71
N GLY A 248 -7.09 20.27 -12.62
CA GLY A 248 -8.18 21.23 -12.72
C GLY A 248 -8.27 22.24 -11.57
N SER A 249 -7.56 21.99 -10.47
CA SER A 249 -7.53 22.89 -9.30
C SER A 249 -6.28 23.77 -9.23
N ALA A 250 -5.29 23.55 -10.11
CA ALA A 250 -4.05 24.31 -10.14
C ALA A 250 -4.22 25.71 -10.75
N SER A 251 -3.90 26.76 -10.00
CA SER A 251 -4.00 28.16 -10.46
C SER A 251 -2.67 28.80 -10.91
N ALA A 252 -1.57 28.06 -10.76
CA ALA A 252 -0.22 28.40 -11.20
C ALA A 252 0.58 27.11 -11.43
N PHE A 253 1.79 27.20 -12.00
CA PHE A 253 2.74 26.08 -12.10
C PHE A 253 3.36 25.74 -10.74
N VAL A 254 2.50 25.32 -9.80
CA VAL A 254 2.77 24.95 -8.41
C VAL A 254 1.68 23.98 -7.95
N SER A 255 1.92 23.23 -6.87
CA SER A 255 0.89 22.45 -6.16
C SER A 255 -0.45 23.21 -6.08
N PRO A 256 -1.59 22.57 -6.40
CA PRO A 256 -1.79 21.12 -6.55
C PRO A 256 -1.37 20.51 -7.91
N LEU A 257 -0.78 21.27 -8.83
CA LEU A 257 -0.22 20.71 -10.06
C LEU A 257 0.88 19.70 -9.75
N ALA A 258 0.86 18.54 -10.40
CA ALA A 258 1.87 17.49 -10.24
C ALA A 258 2.82 17.45 -11.44
N TRP A 259 2.76 16.44 -12.30
CA TRP A 259 3.67 16.31 -13.44
C TRP A 259 3.11 16.99 -14.69
N TYR A 260 3.78 18.05 -15.14
CA TYR A 260 3.27 18.86 -16.25
C TYR A 260 4.40 19.47 -17.09
N ASP A 261 4.15 19.65 -18.40
CA ASP A 261 5.01 20.41 -19.31
C ASP A 261 4.32 21.72 -19.69
N GLN A 262 4.98 22.85 -19.45
CA GLN A 262 4.35 24.18 -19.61
C GLN A 262 3.92 24.50 -21.04
N SER A 263 4.45 23.80 -22.05
CA SER A 263 4.17 24.03 -23.46
C SER A 263 3.27 22.95 -24.05
N ASN A 264 3.41 21.71 -23.57
CA ASN A 264 2.85 20.53 -24.21
C ASN A 264 1.77 19.83 -23.36
N GLY A 265 1.57 20.22 -22.10
CA GLY A 265 0.51 19.69 -21.27
C GLY A 265 0.92 18.50 -20.40
N GLU A 266 -0.06 17.64 -20.13
CA GLU A 266 0.10 16.42 -19.34
C GLU A 266 0.78 15.29 -20.13
N VAL A 267 1.02 14.17 -19.46
CA VAL A 267 1.78 13.03 -20.00
C VAL A 267 1.14 12.39 -21.23
N ALA A 268 -0.19 12.37 -21.32
CA ALA A 268 -0.89 11.81 -22.47
C ALA A 268 -1.21 12.88 -23.53
N ASP A 269 -1.42 14.13 -23.15
CA ASP A 269 -1.51 15.30 -24.06
C ASP A 269 -0.36 15.36 -25.07
N ILE A 270 0.88 15.21 -24.60
CA ILE A 270 2.09 15.24 -25.44
C ILE A 270 2.05 14.18 -26.56
N CYS A 271 1.34 13.07 -26.30
CA CYS A 271 1.24 11.91 -27.17
C CYS A 271 -0.14 11.73 -27.80
N ASN A 272 -1.00 12.75 -27.72
CA ASN A 272 -2.34 12.72 -28.25
C ASN A 272 -2.36 12.26 -29.72
N GLY A 273 -3.31 11.38 -30.04
CA GLY A 273 -3.45 10.82 -31.39
C GLY A 273 -2.44 9.73 -31.75
N GLN A 274 -1.51 9.36 -30.87
CA GLN A 274 -0.59 8.25 -31.10
C GLN A 274 -1.09 6.99 -30.39
N GLN A 275 -1.76 6.10 -31.12
CA GLN A 275 -2.24 4.84 -30.55
C GLN A 275 -1.19 3.73 -30.65
N ALA A 276 -1.42 2.69 -29.86
CA ALA A 276 -0.73 1.42 -29.95
C ALA A 276 -1.62 0.28 -29.46
N THR A 277 -1.09 -0.93 -29.60
CA THR A 277 -1.71 -2.15 -29.12
C THR A 277 -1.02 -2.60 -27.85
N LEU A 278 -1.82 -2.84 -26.80
CA LEU A 278 -1.36 -3.40 -25.53
C LEU A 278 -2.04 -4.74 -25.30
N THR A 279 -1.24 -5.77 -25.03
CA THR A 279 -1.76 -7.10 -24.66
C THR A 279 -1.55 -7.31 -23.18
N LEU A 280 -2.64 -7.53 -22.44
CA LEU A 280 -2.65 -7.92 -21.04
C LEU A 280 -3.31 -9.30 -20.95
N ASP A 281 -2.56 -10.28 -20.46
CA ASP A 281 -2.92 -11.70 -20.50
C ASP A 281 -3.32 -12.18 -21.91
N THR A 282 -4.60 -12.51 -22.10
CA THR A 282 -5.16 -12.97 -23.39
C THR A 282 -5.88 -11.87 -24.15
N SER A 283 -6.08 -10.70 -23.53
CA SER A 283 -6.85 -9.59 -24.08
C SER A 283 -5.95 -8.57 -24.75
N THR A 284 -6.41 -8.01 -25.86
CA THR A 284 -5.66 -7.02 -26.63
C THR A 284 -6.49 -5.75 -26.76
N TRP A 285 -5.89 -4.63 -26.36
CA TRP A 285 -6.54 -3.34 -26.23
C TRP A 285 -5.86 -2.31 -27.13
N THR A 286 -6.66 -1.37 -27.65
CA THR A 286 -6.11 -0.15 -28.23
C THR A 286 -5.92 0.85 -27.09
N VAL A 287 -4.71 1.33 -26.93
CA VAL A 287 -4.35 2.32 -25.91
C VAL A 287 -3.64 3.49 -26.57
N GLN A 288 -3.59 4.63 -25.89
CA GLN A 288 -2.73 5.71 -26.32
C GLN A 288 -1.28 5.44 -25.89
N LYS A 289 -0.31 5.99 -26.60
CA LYS A 289 1.04 6.13 -26.08
C LYS A 289 1.09 7.30 -25.08
N GLN A 290 2.05 7.24 -24.19
CA GLN A 290 2.34 8.21 -23.13
C GLN A 290 3.77 8.71 -23.28
N TRP A 291 4.04 9.95 -22.85
CA TRP A 291 5.36 10.55 -22.95
C TRP A 291 6.33 9.95 -21.93
N SER A 292 7.56 9.67 -22.36
CA SER A 292 8.69 9.39 -21.46
C SER A 292 9.75 10.47 -21.60
N ASN A 293 10.13 11.09 -20.47
CA ASN A 293 11.27 12.00 -20.42
C ASN A 293 12.59 11.25 -20.69
N ALA A 294 12.74 10.01 -20.22
CA ALA A 294 13.94 9.19 -20.33
C ALA A 294 14.22 8.76 -21.77
N GLU A 295 13.16 8.40 -22.51
CA GLU A 295 13.27 8.01 -23.92
C GLU A 295 13.08 9.19 -24.89
N ALA A 296 12.62 10.34 -24.37
CA ALA A 296 12.23 11.52 -25.15
C ALA A 296 11.29 11.16 -26.30
N ALA A 297 10.33 10.27 -26.03
CA ALA A 297 9.43 9.69 -27.03
C ALA A 297 8.10 9.26 -26.42
N CYS A 298 7.08 9.15 -27.29
CA CYS A 298 5.81 8.53 -26.96
C CYS A 298 5.92 7.01 -27.04
N ILE A 299 5.65 6.34 -25.92
CA ILE A 299 5.83 4.90 -25.74
C ILE A 299 4.60 4.27 -25.08
N VAL A 300 4.45 2.95 -25.22
CA VAL A 300 3.42 2.16 -24.50
C VAL A 300 4.01 1.56 -23.23
N SER A 301 5.26 1.14 -23.34
CA SER A 301 6.02 0.42 -22.34
C SER A 301 7.49 0.76 -22.57
N HIS A 302 8.29 0.87 -21.52
CA HIS A 302 9.74 0.96 -21.69
C HIS A 302 10.27 -0.28 -22.41
N ALA A 303 11.27 -0.11 -23.29
CA ALA A 303 11.92 -1.23 -23.97
C ALA A 303 12.52 -2.22 -22.96
N SER A 304 12.73 -3.49 -23.35
CA SER A 304 13.09 -4.66 -22.49
C SER A 304 14.23 -4.56 -21.46
N SER A 305 14.94 -3.43 -21.37
CA SER A 305 15.90 -3.06 -20.30
C SER A 305 15.33 -2.07 -19.26
N GLY A 306 14.08 -1.61 -19.44
CA GLY A 306 13.36 -0.68 -18.58
C GLY A 306 12.78 -1.35 -17.34
N LEU A 307 12.48 -0.53 -16.34
CA LEU A 307 11.84 -0.93 -15.09
C LEU A 307 10.62 -1.79 -15.43
N LYS A 308 10.69 -3.11 -15.19
CA LYS A 308 9.45 -3.87 -15.00
C LYS A 308 9.19 -3.88 -13.52
N GLY A 309 7.94 -3.57 -13.16
CA GLY A 309 7.50 -3.37 -11.79
C GLY A 309 7.98 -4.43 -10.80
N VAL A 310 8.03 -4.04 -9.53
CA VAL A 310 8.34 -4.96 -8.43
C VAL A 310 7.20 -5.95 -8.30
N ASN A 311 7.49 -7.25 -8.22
CA ASN A 311 6.46 -8.23 -7.88
C ASN A 311 6.24 -8.21 -6.37
N ALA A 312 5.44 -7.25 -5.92
CA ALA A 312 5.07 -7.09 -4.51
C ALA A 312 4.17 -8.24 -4.08
N ASP A 313 4.48 -8.82 -2.92
CA ASP A 313 3.70 -9.89 -2.33
C ASP A 313 3.80 -9.85 -0.81
N PHE A 314 2.72 -10.22 -0.13
CA PHE A 314 2.69 -10.39 1.31
C PHE A 314 1.59 -11.35 1.77
N THR A 315 1.78 -11.85 2.99
CA THR A 315 0.76 -12.61 3.73
C THR A 315 0.44 -11.94 5.06
N ALA A 316 -0.77 -12.14 5.56
CA ALA A 316 -1.18 -11.73 6.90
C ALA A 316 -1.34 -12.97 7.79
N SER A 317 -0.87 -12.89 9.03
CA SER A 317 -0.98 -13.98 10.01
C SER A 317 -1.07 -13.42 11.42
N THR A 318 -1.74 -14.12 12.33
CA THR A 318 -1.72 -13.72 13.74
C THR A 318 -0.34 -13.99 14.34
N ALA A 319 0.28 -12.94 14.89
CA ALA A 319 1.59 -13.08 15.52
C ALA A 319 1.44 -13.73 16.91
N SER A 320 2.39 -14.59 17.27
CA SER A 320 2.50 -15.08 18.65
C SER A 320 2.85 -13.92 19.58
N GLY A 321 1.90 -13.49 20.41
CA GLY A 321 2.17 -12.47 21.43
C GLY A 321 1.66 -11.06 21.15
N GLY A 322 0.97 -10.80 20.04
CA GLY A 322 0.69 -9.40 19.66
C GLY A 322 -0.14 -9.17 18.38
N PRO A 323 -0.08 -7.96 17.80
CA PRO A 323 -0.87 -7.56 16.63
C PRO A 323 -0.67 -8.46 15.40
N ILE A 324 -1.53 -8.31 14.39
CA ILE A 324 -1.45 -9.09 13.16
C ILE A 324 -0.11 -8.81 12.48
N GLY A 325 0.61 -9.88 12.16
CA GLY A 325 1.88 -9.84 11.45
C GLY A 325 1.66 -9.89 9.95
N PHE A 326 2.38 -9.04 9.23
CA PHE A 326 2.41 -8.96 7.78
C PHE A 326 3.83 -9.29 7.31
N ASP A 327 3.96 -10.26 6.42
CA ASP A 327 5.25 -10.71 5.87
C ASP A 327 5.27 -10.56 4.36
N ALA A 328 6.06 -9.58 3.89
CA ALA A 328 6.32 -9.28 2.50
C ALA A 328 7.63 -9.90 1.97
N GLY A 329 8.17 -10.92 2.66
CA GLY A 329 9.44 -11.57 2.33
C GLY A 329 9.45 -12.31 0.98
N ALA A 330 8.28 -12.58 0.40
CA ALA A 330 8.14 -13.16 -0.95
C ALA A 330 8.28 -12.11 -2.08
N THR A 331 8.30 -10.81 -1.75
CA THR A 331 8.50 -9.75 -2.73
C THR A 331 9.84 -9.88 -3.43
N ASN A 332 9.86 -9.68 -4.76
CA ASN A 332 11.08 -9.67 -5.55
C ASN A 332 11.04 -8.58 -6.64
N SER A 333 12.21 -8.08 -7.03
CA SER A 333 12.39 -7.18 -8.17
C SER A 333 13.13 -7.92 -9.28
N PRO A 334 12.44 -8.37 -10.35
CA PRO A 334 13.05 -9.14 -11.42
C PRO A 334 14.03 -8.33 -12.30
N ASN A 335 13.98 -7.00 -12.29
CA ASN A 335 14.74 -6.13 -13.22
C ASN A 335 15.58 -5.04 -12.54
N GLY A 336 15.50 -4.90 -11.21
CA GLY A 336 16.41 -4.06 -10.44
C GLY A 336 17.68 -4.81 -10.02
N THR A 337 18.49 -4.18 -9.17
CA THR A 337 19.64 -4.84 -8.51
C THR A 337 19.26 -6.00 -7.57
N GLY A 338 17.96 -6.34 -7.51
CA GLY A 338 17.33 -7.25 -6.55
C GLY A 338 17.17 -6.67 -5.15
N ALA A 339 17.69 -5.47 -4.88
CA ALA A 339 17.62 -4.84 -3.56
C ALA A 339 16.36 -3.98 -3.44
N ILE A 340 15.46 -4.37 -2.53
CA ILE A 340 14.30 -3.56 -2.15
C ILE A 340 14.78 -2.36 -1.33
N ALA A 341 14.28 -1.17 -1.69
CA ALA A 341 14.59 0.08 -1.03
C ALA A 341 13.54 0.49 0.00
N ASN A 342 12.25 0.19 -0.22
CA ASN A 342 11.18 0.60 0.68
C ASN A 342 9.95 -0.31 0.59
N TYR A 343 9.29 -0.52 1.73
CA TYR A 343 7.96 -1.11 1.86
C TYR A 343 7.03 -0.03 2.43
N ALA A 344 6.03 0.39 1.66
CA ALA A 344 5.03 1.35 2.07
C ALA A 344 3.68 0.65 2.22
N TRP A 345 3.03 0.82 3.37
CA TRP A 345 1.79 0.16 3.73
C TRP A 345 0.67 1.19 3.94
N ASP A 346 -0.48 0.94 3.33
CA ASP A 346 -1.77 1.50 3.71
C ASP A 346 -2.58 0.39 4.37
N TRP A 347 -2.99 0.61 5.62
CA TRP A 347 -3.63 -0.44 6.43
C TRP A 347 -5.14 -0.58 6.18
N GLY A 348 -5.71 0.29 5.34
CA GLY A 348 -7.15 0.36 5.09
C GLY A 348 -7.99 0.86 6.27
N ASP A 349 -7.36 1.42 7.31
CA ASP A 349 -8.01 2.00 8.49
C ASP A 349 -7.72 3.51 8.68
N GLY A 350 -7.20 4.15 7.63
CA GLY A 350 -6.76 5.55 7.65
C GLY A 350 -5.35 5.75 8.20
N THR A 351 -4.65 4.69 8.58
CA THR A 351 -3.24 4.75 8.99
C THR A 351 -2.32 4.11 7.95
N SER A 352 -1.06 4.54 7.94
CA SER A 352 -0.03 4.05 7.03
C SER A 352 1.30 3.83 7.74
N SER A 353 2.21 3.07 7.13
CA SER A 353 3.58 2.92 7.62
C SER A 353 4.56 2.76 6.47
N SER A 354 5.84 3.03 6.70
CA SER A 354 6.89 2.78 5.73
C SER A 354 8.18 2.31 6.41
N GLY A 355 9.00 1.57 5.68
CA GLY A 355 10.30 1.13 6.19
C GLY A 355 11.00 0.12 5.31
N PHE A 356 12.15 -0.35 5.81
CA PHE A 356 13.05 -1.26 5.09
C PHE A 356 12.84 -2.74 5.45
N ALA A 357 12.00 -3.03 6.44
CA ALA A 357 11.78 -4.38 6.93
C ALA A 357 10.64 -5.04 6.14
N PRO A 358 10.82 -6.28 5.64
CA PRO A 358 9.75 -7.00 4.94
C PRO A 358 8.65 -7.48 5.90
N THR A 359 8.91 -7.50 7.21
CA THR A 359 7.95 -7.91 8.22
C THR A 359 7.57 -6.74 9.11
N VAL A 360 6.27 -6.53 9.31
CA VAL A 360 5.71 -5.48 10.17
C VAL A 360 4.48 -6.03 10.89
N ALA A 361 4.10 -5.44 12.01
CA ALA A 361 2.87 -5.81 12.70
C ALA A 361 1.95 -4.59 12.81
N HIS A 362 0.65 -4.81 12.65
CA HIS A 362 -0.37 -3.76 12.72
C HIS A 362 -1.56 -4.18 13.59
N ALA A 363 -2.03 -3.24 14.41
CA ALA A 363 -3.11 -3.46 15.36
C ALA A 363 -4.37 -2.74 14.88
N TYR A 364 -5.42 -3.49 14.60
CA TYR A 364 -6.71 -2.94 14.22
C TYR A 364 -7.58 -2.64 15.42
N ALA A 365 -7.99 -1.38 15.58
CA ALA A 365 -8.82 -0.95 16.71
C ALA A 365 -10.24 -1.54 16.65
N THR A 366 -10.85 -1.57 15.46
CA THR A 366 -12.19 -2.13 15.24
C THR A 366 -12.14 -3.37 14.34
N PRO A 367 -13.01 -4.37 14.59
CA PRO A 367 -13.16 -5.52 13.70
C PRO A 367 -13.78 -5.09 12.35
N GLY A 368 -13.69 -5.97 11.36
CA GLY A 368 -14.22 -5.76 10.02
C GLY A 368 -13.20 -6.06 8.92
N THR A 369 -13.67 -5.96 7.68
CA THR A 369 -12.87 -6.16 6.47
C THR A 369 -12.26 -4.85 6.01
N ARG A 370 -10.97 -4.89 5.69
CA ARG A 370 -10.20 -3.77 5.14
C ARG A 370 -9.35 -4.25 3.98
N VAL A 371 -9.03 -3.35 3.07
CA VAL A 371 -8.07 -3.61 2.00
C VAL A 371 -6.71 -3.10 2.45
N VAL A 372 -5.80 -4.02 2.75
CA VAL A 372 -4.40 -3.69 3.02
C VAL A 372 -3.67 -3.56 1.69
N THR A 373 -2.99 -2.44 1.51
CA THR A 373 -2.20 -2.16 0.31
C THR A 373 -0.73 -2.06 0.68
N LEU A 374 0.09 -2.89 0.04
CA LEU A 374 1.53 -2.78 0.08
C LEU A 374 2.00 -2.20 -1.26
N ILE A 375 2.84 -1.17 -1.23
CA ILE A 375 3.67 -0.78 -2.36
C ILE A 375 5.14 -1.00 -1.99
N VAL A 376 5.86 -1.71 -2.86
CA VAL A 376 7.29 -1.97 -2.70
C VAL A 376 8.05 -1.26 -3.80
N THR A 377 9.07 -0.51 -3.41
CA THR A 377 9.97 0.20 -4.32
C THR A 377 11.37 -0.38 -4.20
N ASP A 378 12.00 -0.67 -5.33
CA ASP A 378 13.38 -1.16 -5.37
C ASP A 378 14.42 -0.02 -5.44
N ALA A 379 15.70 -0.37 -5.36
CA ALA A 379 16.79 0.61 -5.38
C ALA A 379 16.99 1.31 -6.74
N ALA A 380 16.30 0.89 -7.79
CA ALA A 380 16.30 1.52 -9.12
C ALA A 380 15.07 2.40 -9.35
N GLY A 381 14.15 2.51 -8.39
CA GLY A 381 12.92 3.30 -8.49
C GLY A 381 11.73 2.54 -9.06
N ALA A 382 11.91 1.27 -9.50
CA ALA A 382 10.76 0.46 -9.92
C ALA A 382 9.90 0.17 -8.70
N SER A 383 8.58 0.23 -8.88
CA SER A 383 7.61 -0.07 -7.83
C SER A 383 6.58 -1.10 -8.27
N GLY A 384 5.86 -1.67 -7.32
CA GLY A 384 4.71 -2.53 -7.58
C GLY A 384 3.89 -2.71 -6.31
N ALA A 385 2.64 -3.09 -6.47
CA ALA A 385 1.66 -3.14 -5.40
C ALA A 385 1.08 -4.54 -5.17
N LYS A 386 0.61 -4.79 -3.94
CA LYS A 386 -0.21 -5.94 -3.59
C LYS A 386 -1.39 -5.45 -2.76
N PHE A 387 -2.58 -5.93 -3.11
CA PHE A 387 -3.81 -5.70 -2.36
C PHE A 387 -4.25 -7.00 -1.69
N LEU A 388 -4.65 -6.92 -0.43
CA LEU A 388 -5.21 -8.07 0.30
C LEU A 388 -6.38 -7.62 1.18
N ASN A 389 -7.51 -8.32 1.05
CA ASN A 389 -8.61 -8.17 1.99
C ASN A 389 -8.23 -8.86 3.30
N VAL A 390 -8.20 -8.09 4.38
CA VAL A 390 -7.95 -8.58 5.74
C VAL A 390 -9.21 -8.35 6.55
N THR A 391 -9.83 -9.45 6.98
CA THR A 391 -10.99 -9.43 7.87
C THR A 391 -10.54 -9.76 9.27
N THR A 392 -11.03 -8.99 10.24
CA THR A 392 -10.82 -9.26 11.66
C THR A 392 -12.14 -9.41 12.40
N GLN A 393 -12.19 -10.34 13.33
CA GLN A 393 -13.34 -10.63 14.17
C GLN A 393 -13.01 -10.34 15.63
N ASN A 394 -13.96 -9.80 16.39
CA ASN A 394 -13.78 -9.54 17.81
C ASN A 394 -14.06 -10.80 18.64
N PHE A 395 -13.17 -11.13 19.58
CA PHE A 395 -13.43 -12.09 20.64
C PHE A 395 -13.46 -11.38 21.99
N SER A 396 -14.62 -11.34 22.61
CA SER A 396 -14.82 -10.82 23.97
C SER A 396 -14.87 -11.96 24.99
N VAL A 397 -14.02 -11.91 26.01
CA VAL A 397 -14.00 -12.90 27.09
C VAL A 397 -14.20 -12.27 28.46
N SER A 398 -14.80 -13.02 29.38
CA SER A 398 -14.93 -12.59 30.76
C SER A 398 -14.64 -13.70 31.77
N SER A 399 -14.04 -13.33 32.89
CA SER A 399 -13.76 -14.21 34.02
C SER A 399 -14.75 -13.93 35.15
N ALA A 400 -15.55 -14.93 35.50
CA ALA A 400 -16.47 -14.91 36.65
C ALA A 400 -15.85 -15.70 37.80
N GLY A 401 -15.43 -15.01 38.86
CA GLY A 401 -14.72 -15.61 39.99
C GLY A 401 -13.21 -15.36 39.93
N ASN A 402 -12.44 -16.12 40.72
CA ASN A 402 -11.00 -15.90 40.86
C ASN A 402 -10.19 -16.77 39.89
N GLY A 403 -9.97 -16.28 38.67
CA GLY A 403 -9.12 -16.93 37.68
C GLY A 403 -8.64 -15.98 36.59
N GLN A 404 -7.96 -16.54 35.60
CA GLN A 404 -7.39 -15.82 34.47
C GLN A 404 -7.66 -16.57 33.17
N ILE A 405 -7.96 -15.84 32.11
CA ILE A 405 -8.08 -16.35 30.74
C ILE A 405 -6.88 -15.86 29.94
N THR A 406 -6.27 -16.76 29.18
CA THR A 406 -5.24 -16.45 28.18
C THR A 406 -5.60 -17.05 26.82
N SER A 407 -5.07 -16.52 25.72
CA SER A 407 -5.32 -17.05 24.36
C SER A 407 -4.03 -17.40 23.60
N VAL A 408 -4.15 -18.33 22.66
CA VAL A 408 -3.20 -18.59 21.56
C VAL A 408 -3.99 -18.62 20.25
N PRO A 409 -3.70 -17.77 19.24
CA PRO A 409 -2.71 -16.68 19.24
C PRO A 409 -2.92 -15.70 20.39
N ALA A 410 -1.84 -15.04 20.83
CA ALA A 410 -1.95 -14.16 21.99
C ALA A 410 -2.72 -12.90 21.62
N GLY A 411 -3.54 -12.43 22.54
CA GLY A 411 -4.36 -11.23 22.39
C GLY A 411 -5.24 -11.01 23.60
N LEU A 412 -5.65 -12.10 24.27
CA LEU A 412 -6.44 -12.06 25.50
C LEU A 412 -5.57 -12.51 26.68
N VAL A 413 -5.48 -11.66 27.69
CA VAL A 413 -4.88 -11.94 29.01
C VAL A 413 -5.65 -11.15 30.06
N CYS A 414 -6.67 -11.73 30.70
CA CYS A 414 -7.45 -11.01 31.72
C CYS A 414 -8.05 -11.92 32.80
N GLY A 415 -8.12 -11.38 34.03
CA GLY A 415 -8.89 -11.95 35.16
C GLY A 415 -10.26 -11.28 35.36
N GLY A 416 -10.70 -10.51 34.37
CA GLY A 416 -12.00 -9.83 34.32
C GLY A 416 -12.55 -9.89 32.90
N SER A 417 -13.14 -8.81 32.39
CA SER A 417 -13.57 -8.71 30.99
C SER A 417 -12.50 -8.08 30.11
N CYS A 418 -12.21 -8.67 28.95
CA CYS A 418 -11.34 -8.09 27.93
C CYS A 418 -11.74 -8.58 26.53
N SER A 419 -11.31 -7.87 25.50
CA SER A 419 -11.53 -8.29 24.12
C SER A 419 -10.30 -8.03 23.24
N ALA A 420 -10.20 -8.79 22.15
CA ALA A 420 -9.15 -8.65 21.15
C ALA A 420 -9.70 -9.00 19.77
N ASN A 421 -9.07 -8.46 18.73
CA ASN A 421 -9.41 -8.74 17.34
C ASN A 421 -8.44 -9.79 16.78
N PHE A 422 -9.00 -10.85 16.19
CA PHE A 422 -8.27 -11.94 15.54
C PHE A 422 -8.60 -11.95 14.05
N LEU A 423 -7.77 -12.59 13.21
CA LEU A 423 -8.12 -12.74 11.80
C LEU A 423 -9.35 -13.63 11.65
N ASP A 424 -10.09 -13.38 10.59
CA ASP A 424 -11.20 -14.23 10.17
C ASP A 424 -10.70 -15.67 9.90
N GLU A 425 -11.51 -16.66 10.30
CA GLU A 425 -11.20 -18.09 10.22
C GLU A 425 -10.01 -18.58 11.07
N ASP A 426 -9.34 -17.70 11.82
CA ASP A 426 -8.31 -18.12 12.76
C ASP A 426 -8.91 -19.00 13.87
N THR A 427 -8.13 -20.00 14.28
CA THR A 427 -8.46 -20.83 15.43
C THR A 427 -7.80 -20.26 16.69
N VAL A 428 -8.62 -19.83 17.65
CA VAL A 428 -8.19 -19.29 18.94
C VAL A 428 -8.40 -20.34 20.03
N SER A 429 -7.31 -20.72 20.69
CA SER A 429 -7.30 -21.57 21.88
C SER A 429 -7.27 -20.71 23.14
N LEU A 430 -8.35 -20.72 23.92
CA LEU A 430 -8.41 -20.11 25.25
C LEU A 430 -7.97 -21.11 26.32
N THR A 431 -7.27 -20.62 27.34
CA THR A 431 -6.90 -21.38 28.54
C THR A 431 -7.39 -20.63 29.79
N ALA A 432 -8.32 -21.25 30.52
CA ALA A 432 -8.77 -20.80 31.83
C ALA A 432 -7.87 -21.40 32.92
N THR A 433 -7.21 -20.53 33.69
CA THR A 433 -6.36 -20.91 34.82
C THR A 433 -6.98 -20.39 36.11
N ALA A 434 -7.33 -21.29 37.02
CA ALA A 434 -7.85 -20.91 38.34
C ALA A 434 -6.72 -20.33 39.19
N ASN A 435 -6.98 -19.22 39.88
CA ASN A 435 -6.05 -18.66 40.86
C ASN A 435 -6.09 -19.47 42.16
N PRO A 436 -5.10 -19.34 43.06
CA PRO A 436 -5.10 -20.03 44.35
C PRO A 436 -6.42 -19.84 45.12
N GLY A 437 -7.00 -20.95 45.61
CA GLY A 437 -8.26 -20.95 46.33
C GLY A 437 -9.52 -21.03 45.45
N ALA A 438 -9.37 -21.17 44.13
CA ALA A 438 -10.48 -21.39 43.20
C ALA A 438 -10.30 -22.66 42.36
N ALA A 439 -11.40 -23.12 41.77
CA ALA A 439 -11.43 -24.20 40.79
C ALA A 439 -12.20 -23.75 39.55
N PHE A 440 -11.77 -24.19 38.37
CA PHE A 440 -12.51 -23.95 37.13
C PHE A 440 -13.77 -24.82 37.12
N ALA A 441 -14.93 -24.19 37.01
CA ALA A 441 -16.24 -24.84 37.05
C ALA A 441 -16.82 -25.10 35.65
N GLY A 442 -16.44 -24.29 34.65
CA GLY A 442 -16.90 -24.47 33.28
C GLY A 442 -16.90 -23.16 32.48
N TRP A 443 -17.22 -23.29 31.19
CA TRP A 443 -17.40 -22.17 30.27
C TRP A 443 -18.89 -21.91 29.98
N THR A 444 -19.22 -20.67 29.62
CA THR A 444 -20.46 -20.32 28.91
C THR A 444 -20.13 -19.58 27.60
N GLY A 445 -21.15 -19.31 26.79
CA GLY A 445 -21.00 -18.71 25.45
C GLY A 445 -20.49 -19.72 24.43
N ASP A 446 -19.65 -19.25 23.49
CA ASP A 446 -19.08 -20.07 22.41
C ASP A 446 -18.15 -21.19 22.91
N CYS A 447 -17.75 -21.17 24.18
CA CYS A 447 -16.96 -22.22 24.81
C CYS A 447 -17.78 -23.21 25.66
N ALA A 448 -19.11 -23.09 25.71
CA ALA A 448 -19.94 -23.92 26.57
C ALA A 448 -19.72 -25.43 26.35
N GLY A 449 -19.53 -26.17 27.45
CA GLY A 449 -19.29 -27.63 27.42
C GLY A 449 -17.86 -28.07 27.07
N GLN A 450 -16.95 -27.14 26.75
CA GLN A 450 -15.53 -27.42 26.52
C GLN A 450 -14.76 -27.58 27.85
N PRO A 451 -13.59 -28.25 27.85
CA PRO A 451 -12.71 -28.30 29.02
C PRO A 451 -12.05 -26.93 29.28
N ALA A 452 -11.19 -26.84 30.32
CA ALA A 452 -10.48 -25.60 30.68
C ALA A 452 -9.68 -24.97 29.52
N THR A 453 -9.31 -25.78 28.53
CA THR A 453 -8.83 -25.29 27.22
C THR A 453 -9.98 -25.36 26.21
N CYS A 454 -10.42 -24.20 25.73
CA CYS A 454 -11.48 -24.08 24.74
C CYS A 454 -10.88 -23.69 23.39
N ILE A 455 -11.33 -24.30 22.30
CA ILE A 455 -10.90 -23.95 20.94
C ILE A 455 -12.09 -23.37 20.18
N VAL A 456 -11.92 -22.19 19.59
CA VAL A 456 -12.98 -21.47 18.85
C VAL A 456 -12.42 -20.98 17.52
N THR A 457 -13.17 -21.17 16.44
CA THR A 457 -12.87 -20.58 15.13
C THR A 457 -13.57 -19.23 14.97
N MET A 458 -12.79 -18.21 14.57
CA MET A 458 -13.21 -16.82 14.43
C MET A 458 -13.89 -16.56 13.07
N ALA A 459 -15.00 -17.23 12.80
CA ALA A 459 -15.84 -17.00 11.61
C ALA A 459 -16.85 -15.82 11.78
N ALA A 460 -16.95 -15.30 13.00
CA ALA A 460 -17.80 -14.18 13.40
C ALA A 460 -17.30 -13.63 14.74
N ALA A 461 -17.92 -12.57 15.25
CA ALA A 461 -17.69 -12.14 16.63
C ALA A 461 -18.03 -13.26 17.62
N ARG A 462 -17.16 -13.47 18.62
CA ARG A 462 -17.28 -14.56 19.61
C ARG A 462 -17.30 -14.02 21.04
N THR A 463 -17.96 -14.76 21.92
CA THR A 463 -18.05 -14.48 23.34
C THR A 463 -17.84 -15.73 24.19
N ALA A 464 -17.04 -15.64 25.26
CA ALA A 464 -16.87 -16.75 26.19
C ALA A 464 -16.66 -16.27 27.63
N THR A 465 -17.24 -16.99 28.59
CA THR A 465 -17.07 -16.68 30.02
C THR A 465 -16.54 -17.88 30.78
N ALA A 466 -15.37 -17.74 31.42
CA ALA A 466 -14.85 -18.76 32.33
C ALA A 466 -15.45 -18.56 33.72
N ILE A 467 -16.03 -19.62 34.28
CA ILE A 467 -16.57 -19.62 35.64
C ILE A 467 -15.59 -20.32 36.57
N PHE A 468 -15.22 -19.64 37.65
CA PHE A 468 -14.38 -20.14 38.72
C PHE A 468 -15.15 -20.09 40.04
N THR A 469 -15.23 -21.23 40.73
CA THR A 469 -15.84 -21.32 42.06
C THR A 469 -14.76 -21.37 43.13
N SER A 470 -15.09 -20.96 44.35
CA SER A 470 -14.18 -21.15 45.49
C SER A 470 -13.92 -22.64 45.70
N ALA A 471 -12.65 -23.02 45.76
CA ALA A 471 -12.28 -24.36 46.15
C ALA A 471 -12.62 -24.52 47.64
N SER A 472 -13.39 -25.56 47.99
CA SER A 472 -13.56 -25.94 49.40
C SER A 472 -12.19 -26.09 50.05
N PRO A 473 -11.99 -25.63 51.30
CA PRO A 473 -10.80 -26.00 52.05
C PRO A 473 -10.66 -27.52 52.01
N PRO A 474 -9.45 -28.07 51.80
CA PRO A 474 -9.26 -29.50 51.90
C PRO A 474 -9.74 -29.94 53.29
N ALA A 475 -10.51 -31.03 53.35
CA ALA A 475 -10.97 -31.60 54.60
C ALA A 475 -9.77 -31.81 55.54
N PRO A 476 -9.88 -31.46 56.84
CA PRO A 476 -8.80 -31.73 57.77
C PRO A 476 -8.50 -33.24 57.75
N PRO A 477 -7.23 -33.65 57.67
CA PRO A 477 -6.89 -35.07 57.69
C PRO A 477 -7.34 -35.69 59.03
N PRO A 478 -7.74 -36.97 59.06
CA PRO A 478 -8.05 -37.65 60.32
C PRO A 478 -6.82 -37.62 61.23
N THR A 479 -7.01 -37.15 62.46
CA THR A 479 -5.98 -37.03 63.50
C THR A 479 -5.31 -38.38 63.80
N PRO A 480 -3.99 -38.54 63.59
CA PRO A 480 -3.24 -39.71 64.07
C PRO A 480 -2.86 -39.56 65.55
N PRO A 481 -2.66 -40.68 66.29
CA PRO A 481 -2.21 -40.63 67.68
C PRO A 481 -0.75 -40.15 67.80
N ALA A 482 -0.47 -39.49 68.92
CA ALA A 482 0.76 -38.75 69.19
C ALA A 482 2.02 -39.62 69.33
N SER A 483 3.09 -39.25 68.61
CA SER A 483 4.54 -39.39 68.91
C SER A 483 5.38 -39.05 67.66
N PRO A 484 6.70 -38.75 67.74
CA PRO A 484 7.46 -37.78 68.56
C PRO A 484 7.89 -36.56 67.66
N PRO A 485 8.77 -35.62 68.07
CA PRO A 485 8.91 -34.34 67.36
C PRO A 485 9.64 -34.48 66.01
N PRO A 486 9.29 -33.66 64.99
CA PRO A 486 9.90 -33.73 63.68
C PRO A 486 11.33 -33.16 63.68
N PRO A 487 12.23 -33.66 62.80
CA PRO A 487 13.49 -32.98 62.54
C PRO A 487 13.20 -31.62 61.87
N ALA A 488 14.00 -30.62 62.24
CA ALA A 488 13.89 -29.26 61.74
C ALA A 488 13.79 -29.23 60.21
N LEU A 489 12.78 -28.53 59.70
CA LEU A 489 12.66 -28.21 58.28
C LEU A 489 13.89 -27.43 57.85
N SER A 490 14.62 -27.99 56.88
CA SER A 490 15.76 -27.33 56.28
C SER A 490 15.28 -26.03 55.60
N PRO A 491 15.98 -24.90 55.78
CA PRO A 491 15.59 -23.64 55.16
C PRO A 491 15.61 -23.78 53.64
N VAL A 492 14.58 -23.23 52.97
CA VAL A 492 14.59 -23.07 51.50
C VAL A 492 15.76 -22.16 51.15
N VAL A 493 16.73 -22.69 50.42
CA VAL A 493 17.95 -22.00 50.00
C VAL A 493 18.01 -21.92 48.48
N CYS A 494 18.56 -20.83 47.96
CA CYS A 494 18.87 -20.69 46.54
C CYS A 494 20.01 -21.65 46.19
N LEU A 495 19.74 -22.70 45.42
CA LEU A 495 20.76 -23.60 44.89
C LEU A 495 21.15 -23.15 43.48
N VAL A 496 22.27 -22.45 43.34
CA VAL A 496 22.65 -21.81 42.07
C VAL A 496 22.71 -22.84 40.93
N PRO A 497 21.89 -22.73 39.87
CA PRO A 497 21.87 -23.69 38.77
C PRO A 497 22.94 -23.40 37.70
N PRO A 498 23.32 -24.39 36.86
CA PRO A 498 24.19 -24.15 35.70
C PRO A 498 23.41 -23.52 34.55
N ILE A 499 23.64 -22.23 34.30
CA ILE A 499 22.91 -21.44 33.27
C ILE A 499 23.81 -20.91 32.15
N ARG A 500 25.08 -21.29 32.13
CA ARG A 500 26.03 -20.93 31.06
C ARG A 500 25.53 -21.45 29.72
N GLY A 501 25.55 -20.59 28.69
CA GLY A 501 25.11 -20.92 27.34
C GLY A 501 23.60 -20.86 27.12
N ARG A 502 22.77 -20.69 28.15
CA ARG A 502 21.32 -20.49 27.99
C ARG A 502 20.99 -19.08 27.48
N PRO A 503 19.90 -18.89 26.72
CA PRO A 503 19.34 -17.57 26.46
C PRO A 503 19.02 -16.84 27.76
N LEU A 504 19.18 -15.50 27.79
CA LEU A 504 18.96 -14.71 29.01
C LEU A 504 17.56 -14.91 29.61
N ALA A 505 16.52 -15.01 28.77
CA ALA A 505 15.16 -15.26 29.24
C ALA A 505 15.05 -16.61 29.98
N ALA A 506 15.52 -17.69 29.36
CA ALA A 506 15.55 -19.01 29.99
C ALA A 506 16.43 -19.06 31.25
N ALA A 507 17.57 -18.37 31.26
CA ALA A 507 18.43 -18.29 32.45
C ALA A 507 17.75 -17.59 33.64
N ARG A 508 16.88 -16.59 33.38
CA ARG A 508 16.07 -15.93 34.43
C ARG A 508 15.05 -16.89 35.02
N THR A 509 14.32 -17.62 34.18
CA THR A 509 13.36 -18.64 34.62
C THR A 509 14.03 -19.72 35.47
N THR A 510 15.17 -20.25 35.01
CA THR A 510 15.91 -21.29 35.74
C THR A 510 16.44 -20.80 37.09
N LEU A 511 16.83 -19.53 37.22
CA LEU A 511 17.20 -18.95 38.51
C LEU A 511 15.99 -18.88 39.45
N GLN A 512 14.85 -18.43 38.94
CA GLN A 512 13.62 -18.30 39.72
C GLN A 512 13.11 -19.65 40.23
N GLU A 513 13.14 -20.69 39.38
CA GLU A 513 12.81 -22.08 39.76
C GLU A 513 13.74 -22.63 40.83
N ALA A 514 14.99 -22.17 40.85
CA ALA A 514 16.00 -22.55 41.85
C ALA A 514 15.97 -21.67 43.12
N HIS A 515 14.91 -20.87 43.30
CA HIS A 515 14.75 -19.91 44.40
C HIS A 515 15.85 -18.81 44.45
N CYS A 516 16.46 -18.51 43.30
CA CYS A 516 17.45 -17.45 43.11
C CYS A 516 16.86 -16.30 42.27
N SER A 517 17.48 -15.13 42.29
CA SER A 517 17.12 -14.01 41.39
C SER A 517 18.25 -13.69 40.40
N ALA A 518 17.90 -13.11 39.26
CA ALA A 518 18.91 -12.57 38.34
C ALA A 518 19.39 -11.21 38.86
N GLY A 519 20.68 -11.11 39.17
CA GLY A 519 21.31 -9.86 39.61
C GLY A 519 21.68 -8.94 38.45
N ALA A 520 22.77 -8.19 38.62
CA ALA A 520 23.29 -7.30 37.60
C ALA A 520 23.65 -8.06 36.32
N ILE A 521 23.20 -7.55 35.18
CA ILE A 521 23.48 -8.11 33.85
C ILE A 521 24.48 -7.21 33.14
N THR A 522 25.70 -7.70 32.99
CA THR A 522 26.73 -7.05 32.18
C THR A 522 26.82 -7.70 30.81
N ARG A 523 27.31 -6.97 29.80
CA ARG A 523 27.35 -7.47 28.42
C ARG A 523 28.73 -7.27 27.79
N ARG A 524 29.30 -8.32 27.19
CA ARG A 524 30.57 -8.26 26.45
C ARG A 524 30.53 -9.04 25.15
N PHE A 525 31.40 -8.71 24.21
CA PHE A 525 31.57 -9.51 22.99
C PHE A 525 32.18 -10.88 23.33
N SER A 526 31.72 -11.93 22.65
CA SER A 526 32.14 -13.32 22.87
C SER A 526 31.85 -14.17 21.64
N ARG A 527 32.50 -15.35 21.54
CA ARG A 527 32.16 -16.34 20.50
C ARG A 527 30.80 -17.01 20.74
N VAL A 528 30.27 -16.92 21.96
CA VAL A 528 28.92 -17.36 22.32
C VAL A 528 27.88 -16.55 21.54
N ALA A 529 26.82 -17.20 21.03
CA ALA A 529 25.77 -16.54 20.27
C ALA A 529 25.15 -15.35 21.05
N ARG A 530 24.77 -14.30 20.34
CA ARG A 530 24.24 -13.06 20.91
C ARG A 530 23.02 -13.37 21.80
N GLY A 531 22.96 -12.75 22.98
CA GLY A 531 21.84 -12.92 23.92
C GLY A 531 21.94 -14.14 24.85
N ARG A 532 22.98 -14.97 24.74
CA ARG A 532 23.23 -16.10 25.65
C ARG A 532 24.21 -15.77 26.78
N VAL A 533 24.05 -16.41 27.93
CA VAL A 533 24.90 -16.22 29.13
C VAL A 533 26.31 -16.77 28.86
N ILE A 534 27.33 -15.94 29.05
CA ILE A 534 28.75 -16.27 28.93
C ILE A 534 29.27 -16.87 30.24
N SER A 535 28.92 -16.26 31.36
CA SER A 535 29.34 -16.64 32.70
C SER A 535 28.36 -16.12 33.76
N GLN A 536 28.36 -16.77 34.92
CA GLN A 536 27.62 -16.43 36.13
C GLN A 536 28.62 -16.18 37.27
N ALA A 537 28.32 -15.27 38.19
CA ALA A 537 29.24 -14.91 39.27
C ALA A 537 29.40 -16.01 40.33
N MET A 538 28.35 -16.78 40.59
CA MET A 538 28.36 -17.89 41.57
C MET A 538 28.43 -19.23 40.85
N ALA A 539 29.31 -20.12 41.31
CA ALA A 539 29.44 -21.45 40.74
C ALA A 539 28.14 -22.27 40.92
N PRO A 540 27.78 -23.12 39.94
CA PRO A 540 26.65 -24.04 40.09
C PRO A 540 26.79 -24.93 41.34
N GLY A 541 25.69 -25.19 42.04
CA GLY A 541 25.65 -25.98 43.27
C GLY A 541 25.92 -25.19 44.56
N LYS A 542 26.26 -23.90 44.48
CA LYS A 542 26.41 -23.05 45.67
C LYS A 542 25.05 -22.76 46.30
N GLN A 543 24.93 -22.97 47.61
CA GLN A 543 23.75 -22.59 48.39
C GLN A 543 23.86 -21.12 48.83
N LEU A 544 22.79 -20.36 48.63
CA LEU A 544 22.64 -18.97 49.04
C LEU A 544 21.31 -18.80 49.79
N ALA A 545 21.11 -17.65 50.44
CA ALA A 545 19.80 -17.31 51.00
C ALA A 545 18.71 -17.31 49.92
N ASN A 546 17.47 -17.63 50.31
CA ASN A 546 16.31 -17.56 49.41
C ASN A 546 16.23 -16.18 48.74
N GLY A 547 16.07 -16.15 47.41
CA GLY A 547 16.00 -14.94 46.61
C GLY A 547 17.34 -14.28 46.28
N ALA A 548 18.47 -14.87 46.71
CA ALA A 548 19.79 -14.29 46.45
C ALA A 548 20.06 -14.07 44.95
N SER A 549 20.68 -12.94 44.62
CA SER A 549 20.93 -12.52 43.25
C SER A 549 22.22 -13.10 42.67
N VAL A 550 22.15 -13.65 41.46
CA VAL A 550 23.30 -14.14 40.69
C VAL A 550 23.57 -13.20 39.51
N ASN A 551 24.69 -12.49 39.55
CA ASN A 551 25.11 -11.59 38.47
C ASN A 551 25.53 -12.39 37.21
N LEU A 552 25.13 -11.89 36.04
CA LEU A 552 25.32 -12.57 34.76
C LEU A 552 26.12 -11.71 33.78
N VAL A 553 26.93 -12.37 32.96
CA VAL A 553 27.58 -11.76 31.79
C VAL A 553 26.96 -12.34 30.53
N VAL A 554 26.37 -11.50 29.66
CA VAL A 554 25.63 -11.92 28.46
C VAL A 554 26.37 -11.51 27.18
N SER A 555 26.33 -12.37 26.17
CA SER A 555 27.01 -12.13 24.90
C SER A 555 26.36 -11.03 24.06
N LYS A 556 27.18 -10.09 23.60
CA LYS A 556 26.85 -9.13 22.53
C LYS A 556 26.99 -9.74 21.12
N GLY A 557 27.38 -11.02 21.01
CA GLY A 557 27.80 -11.67 19.77
C GLY A 557 29.32 -11.58 19.56
N ARG A 558 29.81 -12.06 18.42
CA ARG A 558 31.23 -11.98 18.07
C ARG A 558 31.67 -10.52 18.01
N ALA A 559 32.88 -10.24 18.50
CA ALA A 559 33.44 -8.90 18.39
C ALA A 559 33.49 -8.48 16.91
N PRO A 560 33.09 -7.24 16.56
CA PRO A 560 33.17 -6.78 15.18
C PRO A 560 34.61 -6.82 14.70
N PHE A 561 34.86 -7.57 13.62
CA PHE A 561 36.18 -7.64 12.99
C PHE A 561 36.52 -6.27 12.40
N ARG A 562 37.65 -5.70 12.82
CA ARG A 562 38.16 -4.44 12.29
C ARG A 562 39.21 -4.72 11.23
N LEU A 563 39.07 -4.06 10.09
CA LEU A 563 40.04 -4.05 9.01
C LEU A 563 40.96 -2.83 9.16
N THR A 564 42.25 -3.05 8.98
CA THR A 564 43.24 -1.97 8.88
C THR A 564 43.26 -1.47 7.45
N LEU A 565 42.99 -0.18 7.27
CA LEU A 565 43.05 0.49 5.98
C LEU A 565 44.00 1.67 6.02
N CYS A 566 44.66 1.93 4.89
CA CYS A 566 45.35 3.18 4.60
C CYS A 566 44.40 4.07 3.80
N TYR A 567 44.00 5.19 4.38
CA TYR A 567 43.15 6.19 3.73
C TYR A 567 43.72 7.58 3.98
N ARG A 568 43.98 8.35 2.92
CA ARG A 568 44.60 9.69 2.99
C ARG A 568 45.83 9.75 3.92
N HIS A 569 46.76 8.81 3.73
CA HIS A 569 48.00 8.68 4.52
C HIS A 569 47.81 8.42 6.03
N ARG A 570 46.60 8.08 6.49
CA ARG A 570 46.34 7.64 7.86
C ARG A 570 45.95 6.18 7.89
N THR A 571 46.56 5.45 8.82
CA THR A 571 46.14 4.08 9.15
C THR A 571 44.90 4.14 10.05
N VAL A 572 43.78 3.58 9.59
CA VAL A 572 42.51 3.55 10.31
C VAL A 572 42.03 2.12 10.50
N HIS A 573 41.47 1.82 11.68
CA HIS A 573 40.89 0.51 11.99
C HIS A 573 39.37 0.62 12.02
N VAL A 574 38.71 0.10 10.99
CA VAL A 574 37.28 0.30 10.76
C VAL A 574 36.55 -1.03 10.62
N THR A 575 35.24 -1.05 10.88
CA THR A 575 34.43 -2.26 10.66
C THR A 575 34.36 -2.61 9.17
N ARG A 576 33.98 -3.86 8.83
CA ARG A 576 33.83 -4.29 7.42
C ARG A 576 32.89 -3.39 6.61
N ALA A 577 31.78 -2.94 7.18
CA ALA A 577 30.83 -2.05 6.51
C ALA A 577 31.46 -0.68 6.17
N VAL A 578 32.21 -0.10 7.11
CA VAL A 578 32.92 1.17 6.89
C VAL A 578 34.09 0.96 5.92
N ALA A 579 34.76 -0.20 5.97
CA ALA A 579 35.82 -0.54 5.04
C ALA A 579 35.34 -0.59 3.59
N ILE A 580 34.15 -1.14 3.33
CA ILE A 580 33.56 -1.17 1.98
C ILE A 580 33.34 0.25 1.46
N LYS A 581 32.79 1.15 2.29
CA LYS A 581 32.59 2.56 1.94
C LYS A 581 33.92 3.28 1.69
N LEU A 582 34.90 3.13 2.58
CA LEU A 582 36.21 3.78 2.44
C LEU A 582 37.01 3.24 1.26
N ARG A 583 36.88 1.95 0.92
CA ARG A 583 37.53 1.38 -0.27
C ARG A 583 36.97 1.95 -1.58
N ARG A 584 35.67 2.25 -1.65
CA ARG A 584 35.06 2.98 -2.80
C ARG A 584 35.60 4.41 -2.91
N LEU A 585 36.06 5.00 -1.81
CA LEU A 585 36.69 6.31 -1.74
C LEU A 585 38.23 6.25 -1.90
N GLY A 586 38.80 5.11 -2.29
CA GLY A 586 40.23 4.96 -2.58
C GLY A 586 41.10 4.48 -1.41
N ALA A 587 40.52 4.04 -0.29
CA ALA A 587 41.29 3.42 0.80
C ALA A 587 41.87 2.06 0.38
N LYS A 588 43.12 1.77 0.78
CA LYS A 588 43.81 0.48 0.53
C LYS A 588 43.84 -0.37 1.79
N LEU A 589 43.81 -1.70 1.62
CA LEU A 589 44.00 -2.63 2.74
C LEU A 589 45.45 -2.59 3.25
N GLY A 590 45.62 -2.61 4.58
CA GLY A 590 46.92 -2.53 5.23
C GLY A 590 47.21 -1.16 5.86
N ALA A 591 48.32 -1.06 6.58
CA ALA A 591 48.79 0.22 7.13
C ALA A 591 49.35 1.11 6.01
N CYS A 592 49.30 2.43 6.18
CA CYS A 592 50.03 3.31 5.28
C CYS A 592 51.53 3.05 5.45
N GLY A 593 52.24 2.79 4.35
CA GLY A 593 53.71 2.71 4.37
C GLY A 593 54.29 4.03 4.88
N ARG A 594 55.35 3.94 5.69
CA ARG A 594 56.17 5.12 6.00
C ARG A 594 56.78 5.60 4.69
N ARG A 595 56.50 6.85 4.31
CA ARG A 595 57.33 7.55 3.32
C ARG A 595 58.63 7.96 3.97
#